data_AF-A0A973GY12-F1
#
_entry.id   AF-A0A973GY12-F1
#
_cell.length_a   1.000
_cell.length_b   1.000
_cell.length_c   1.000
_cell.angle_alpha   90.00
_cell.angle_beta   90.00
_cell.angle_gamma   90.00
#
_symmetry.space_group_name_H-M   'P 1'
#
loop_
_entity.id
_entity.type
_entity.pdbx_description
1 polymer ?
#
loop_
_entity_poly.entity_id
_entity_poly.type
_entity_poly.pdbx_seq_one_letter_code
_entity_poly.pdbx_strand_id
1 'polypeptide(L)'
;MISIAIFLTLCFGGLIALVIAVIVLLSLRRPTYNSAAALDAFEQRVVGWGAAGRIQADLVAQLRTLIAADRMQLLGHLPAVPRPLAVDPRPQARDTRPLAADPRPQARATMPLEADLMPQAAPPVLHADTGHQPPSADQRLAAPAADLRSSTPQLLSSLLALTTRRTLLFLGSFLLAVSALTLVIFNWASFPPLIQFGLLAFIAGGLWAGGTWMTSRPDLTTAGRNLQAVAALLVPVVAFALTRPGLLGMAPRASWLAVSLISLPCYLLAAWRTGRGFYSFSAAITAISAVLAAQFGVRAEWLAVPLAPLLTGYLALAWWLRPRAPALAVGPRWVAQIVLPTAVLGELLLGRLGLAGTPALAAMLGLSALFYVVAAWLDSRAAWSLLAALLLPAAVCLGIDAAHLPTQIVPPALATLALAYLGIGVALEGRRLALARPPALLAPLLAGVALLSALIDPEVTRTTMPLLVGLGAAAFVLVERGRMAWVGSWRHAVAT
;
A
#
# COMPACT_ATOMS: atom_id res chain seq x y z
N MET A 1 -4.98 -38.90 -7.69
CA MET A 1 -5.34 -37.57 -7.12
C MET A 1 -4.74 -37.34 -5.73
N ILE A 2 -4.80 -38.30 -4.79
CA ILE A 2 -4.27 -38.15 -3.43
C ILE A 2 -2.77 -37.79 -3.38
N SER A 3 -1.93 -38.43 -4.21
CA SER A 3 -0.48 -38.13 -4.24
C SER A 3 -0.14 -36.74 -4.75
N ILE A 4 -0.94 -36.16 -5.66
CA ILE A 4 -0.76 -34.79 -6.17
C ILE A 4 -1.15 -33.77 -5.09
N ALA A 5 -2.23 -34.04 -4.35
CA ALA A 5 -2.64 -33.20 -3.23
C ALA A 5 -1.59 -33.19 -2.10
N ILE A 6 -1.03 -34.35 -1.75
CA ILE A 6 0.04 -34.45 -0.73
C ILE A 6 1.31 -33.73 -1.20
N PHE A 7 1.71 -33.92 -2.47
CA PHE A 7 2.87 -33.24 -3.04
C PHE A 7 2.70 -31.71 -3.09
N LEU A 8 1.53 -31.23 -3.52
CA LEU A 8 1.18 -29.80 -3.48
C LEU A 8 1.22 -29.27 -2.05
N THR A 9 0.67 -30.00 -1.08
CA THR A 9 0.65 -29.57 0.33
C THR A 9 2.06 -29.50 0.91
N LEU A 10 2.94 -30.46 0.58
CA LEU A 10 4.33 -30.49 1.04
C LEU A 10 5.21 -29.42 0.35
N CYS A 11 5.13 -29.26 -0.98
CA CYS A 11 5.86 -28.22 -1.69
C CYS A 11 5.42 -26.81 -1.26
N PHE A 12 4.12 -26.62 -1.07
CA PHE A 12 3.54 -25.33 -0.72
C PHE A 12 3.76 -24.98 0.75
N GLY A 13 3.58 -25.97 1.65
CA GLY A 13 3.95 -25.85 3.06
C GLY A 13 5.44 -25.58 3.23
N GLY A 14 6.30 -26.25 2.46
CA GLY A 14 7.74 -26.04 2.43
C GLY A 14 8.15 -24.66 1.93
N LEU A 15 7.55 -24.17 0.84
CA LEU A 15 7.81 -22.82 0.30
C LEU A 15 7.38 -21.73 1.29
N ILE A 16 6.20 -21.88 1.89
CA ILE A 16 5.71 -20.96 2.92
C ILE A 16 6.63 -20.98 4.15
N ALA A 17 7.02 -22.16 4.63
CA ALA A 17 7.93 -22.30 5.75
C ALA A 17 9.32 -21.69 5.46
N LEU A 18 9.87 -21.89 4.26
CA LEU A 18 11.13 -21.30 3.82
C LEU A 18 11.05 -19.77 3.79
N VAL A 19 9.99 -19.21 3.19
CA VAL A 19 9.76 -17.76 3.13
C VAL A 19 9.61 -17.19 4.55
N ILE A 20 8.85 -17.85 5.42
CA ILE A 20 8.71 -17.45 6.84
C ILE A 20 10.07 -17.52 7.56
N ALA A 21 10.84 -18.59 7.40
CA ALA A 21 12.13 -18.78 8.07
C ALA A 21 13.15 -17.70 7.65
N VAL A 22 13.26 -17.42 6.35
CA VAL A 22 14.13 -16.35 5.82
C VAL A 22 13.70 -15.00 6.36
N ILE A 23 12.39 -14.74 6.39
CA ILE A 23 11.84 -13.48 6.91
C ILE A 23 12.08 -13.34 8.42
N VAL A 24 11.91 -14.40 9.21
CA VAL A 24 12.20 -14.42 10.65
C VAL A 24 13.68 -14.13 10.89
N LEU A 25 14.58 -14.83 10.19
CA LEU A 25 16.02 -14.64 10.27
C LEU A 25 16.43 -13.20 9.95
N LEU A 26 15.81 -12.59 8.92
CA LEU A 26 16.07 -11.22 8.51
C LEU A 26 15.44 -10.17 9.44
N SER A 27 14.35 -10.51 10.13
CA SER A 27 13.68 -9.64 11.10
C SER A 27 14.44 -9.52 12.43
N LEU A 28 15.21 -10.55 12.80
CA LEU A 28 16.03 -10.57 14.01
C LEU A 28 17.27 -9.65 13.92
N ARG A 29 17.60 -9.12 12.74
CA ARG A 29 18.85 -8.37 12.48
C ARG A 29 18.70 -6.86 12.23
N ARG A 30 17.51 -6.25 12.37
CA ARG A 30 17.38 -4.79 12.19
C ARG A 30 17.45 -4.04 13.52
N PRO A 31 18.31 -3.01 13.65
CA PRO A 31 18.19 -2.05 14.73
C PRO A 31 16.85 -1.31 14.60
N THR A 32 16.05 -1.34 15.66
CA THR A 32 14.74 -0.70 15.73
C THR A 32 14.90 0.82 15.81
N TYR A 33 14.80 1.50 14.65
CA TYR A 33 14.73 2.96 14.56
C TYR A 33 13.37 3.55 14.98
N ASN A 34 12.38 2.72 15.31
CA ASN A 34 11.05 3.14 15.80
C ASN A 34 10.94 3.06 17.34
N SER A 35 12.04 3.22 18.06
CA SER A 35 11.99 3.30 19.52
C SER A 35 11.88 4.76 19.94
N ALA A 36 11.17 5.05 21.03
CA ALA A 36 11.21 6.35 21.69
C ALA A 36 12.66 6.85 21.86
N ALA A 37 13.60 5.92 22.12
CA ALA A 37 15.03 6.18 22.19
C ALA A 37 15.64 6.81 20.91
N ALA A 38 15.12 6.52 19.72
CA ALA A 38 15.58 7.15 18.48
C ALA A 38 15.10 8.61 18.36
N LEU A 39 13.87 8.89 18.81
CA LEU A 39 13.35 10.25 18.93
C LEU A 39 14.08 11.03 20.02
N ASP A 40 14.40 10.40 21.15
CA ASP A 40 15.19 11.00 22.23
C ASP A 40 16.60 11.35 21.73
N ALA A 41 17.25 10.43 21.01
CA ALA A 41 18.56 10.68 20.41
C ALA A 41 18.52 11.77 19.33
N PHE A 42 17.42 11.88 18.57
CA PHE A 42 17.23 12.95 17.59
C PHE A 42 16.98 14.31 18.28
N GLU A 43 16.12 14.36 19.30
CA GLU A 43 15.88 15.55 20.10
C GLU A 43 17.19 16.07 20.73
N GLN A 44 18.01 15.16 21.29
CA GLN A 44 19.33 15.51 21.84
C GLN A 44 20.28 16.10 20.79
N ARG A 45 20.29 15.58 19.55
CA ARG A 45 21.10 16.16 18.46
C ARG A 45 20.60 17.54 18.05
N VAL A 46 19.29 17.73 17.95
CA VAL A 46 18.69 19.03 17.61
C VAL A 46 19.02 20.08 18.67
N VAL A 47 18.97 19.71 19.96
CA VAL A 47 19.40 20.57 21.06
C VAL A 47 20.91 20.86 20.98
N GLY A 48 21.74 19.86 20.70
CA GLY A 48 23.18 20.04 20.52
C GLY A 48 23.53 20.96 19.34
N TRP A 49 22.79 20.88 18.23
CA TRP A 49 22.95 21.78 17.09
C TRP A 49 22.52 23.21 17.39
N GLY A 50 21.47 23.39 18.19
CA GLY A 50 21.05 24.70 18.70
C GLY A 50 22.11 25.32 19.61
N ALA A 51 22.64 24.55 20.57
CA ALA A 51 23.69 25.01 21.48
C ALA A 51 24.99 25.37 20.74
N ALA A 52 25.29 24.68 19.63
CA ALA A 52 26.45 24.97 18.78
C ALA A 52 26.21 26.12 17.79
N GLY A 53 25.06 26.79 17.82
CA GLY A 53 24.71 27.89 16.90
C GLY A 53 24.55 27.47 15.43
N ARG A 54 24.43 26.16 15.15
CA ARG A 54 24.28 25.63 13.78
C ARG A 54 22.86 25.77 13.23
N ILE A 55 21.88 25.95 14.11
CA ILE A 55 20.47 26.10 13.79
C ILE A 55 19.92 27.26 14.63
N GLN A 56 19.08 28.10 14.05
CA GLN A 56 18.41 29.19 14.77
C GLN A 56 17.52 28.65 15.89
N ALA A 57 17.49 29.38 17.01
CA ALA A 57 16.74 28.98 18.21
C ALA A 57 15.25 28.72 17.92
N ASP A 58 14.62 29.54 17.06
CA ASP A 58 13.21 29.38 16.68
C ASP A 58 12.95 28.07 15.94
N LEU A 59 13.89 27.65 15.09
CA LEU A 59 13.79 26.43 14.29
C LEU A 59 14.02 25.18 15.15
N VAL A 60 14.88 25.28 16.17
CA VAL A 60 15.03 24.27 17.23
C VAL A 60 13.73 24.11 18.01
N ALA A 61 13.07 25.21 18.39
CA ALA A 61 11.79 25.17 19.09
C ALA A 61 10.68 24.52 18.23
N GLN A 62 10.58 24.87 16.95
CA GLN A 62 9.65 24.26 16.01
C GLN A 62 9.92 22.76 15.78
N LEU A 63 11.18 22.35 15.68
CA LEU A 63 11.53 20.93 15.56
C LEU A 63 11.14 20.15 16.83
N ARG A 64 11.32 20.73 18.02
CA ARG A 64 10.92 20.08 19.28
C ARG A 64 9.41 19.93 19.42
N THR A 65 8.61 20.90 18.98
CA THR A 65 7.15 20.75 19.00
C THR A 65 6.67 19.66 18.04
N LEU A 66 7.30 19.55 16.85
CA LEU A 66 7.03 18.46 15.91
C LEU A 66 7.44 17.09 16.48
N ILE A 67 8.64 16.98 17.07
CA ILE A 67 9.12 15.75 17.73
C ILE A 67 8.18 15.34 18.88
N ALA A 68 7.72 16.29 19.69
CA ALA A 68 6.79 16.02 20.79
C ALA A 68 5.42 15.54 20.28
N ALA A 69 4.90 16.12 19.19
CA ALA A 69 3.67 15.66 18.56
C ALA A 69 3.80 14.22 18.03
N ASP A 70 4.92 13.91 17.38
CA ASP A 70 5.21 12.57 16.85
C ASP A 70 5.43 11.54 17.98
N ARG A 71 6.08 11.94 19.08
CA ARG A 71 6.23 11.12 20.30
C ARG A 71 4.86 10.79 20.90
N MET A 72 3.94 11.75 20.98
CA MET A 72 2.58 11.50 21.47
C MET A 72 1.77 10.62 20.53
N GLN A 73 1.97 10.74 19.22
CA GLN A 73 1.35 9.87 18.23
C GLN A 73 1.86 8.42 18.32
N LEU A 74 3.16 8.23 18.59
CA LEU A 74 3.79 6.92 18.78
C LEU A 74 3.39 6.24 20.10
N LEU A 75 3.21 7.01 21.18
CA LEU A 75 2.76 6.49 22.47
C LEU A 75 1.24 6.21 22.51
N GLY A 76 0.52 6.48 21.42
CA GLY A 76 -0.85 6.01 21.20
C GLY A 76 -1.87 6.59 22.17
N HIS A 77 -1.59 7.71 22.83
CA HIS A 77 -2.50 8.39 23.75
C HIS A 77 -2.54 9.87 23.41
N LEU A 78 -3.48 10.30 22.55
CA LEU A 78 -4.26 11.52 22.81
C LEU A 78 -5.61 11.53 22.04
N PRO A 79 -6.66 12.10 22.65
CA PRO A 79 -7.90 12.48 21.97
C PRO A 79 -7.65 13.59 20.94
N ALA A 80 -8.53 13.69 19.93
CA ALA A 80 -8.44 14.65 18.84
C ALA A 80 -8.27 16.09 19.34
N VAL A 81 -7.19 16.76 18.94
CA VAL A 81 -7.00 18.20 19.15
C VAL A 81 -7.98 18.96 18.23
N PRO A 82 -8.82 19.89 18.75
CA PRO A 82 -9.65 20.76 17.91
C PRO A 82 -8.74 21.68 17.09
N ARG A 83 -8.99 21.78 15.78
CA ARG A 83 -8.39 22.81 14.92
C ARG A 83 -8.66 24.21 15.51
N PRO A 84 -7.67 25.13 15.55
CA PRO A 84 -7.93 26.52 15.90
C PRO A 84 -8.79 27.17 14.81
N LEU A 85 -9.90 27.81 15.22
CA LEU A 85 -10.70 28.69 14.37
C LEU A 85 -9.87 29.92 13.97
N ALA A 86 -9.73 30.15 12.67
CA ALA A 86 -9.07 31.33 12.11
C ALA A 86 -9.86 32.60 12.45
N VAL A 87 -9.18 33.57 13.05
CA VAL A 87 -9.67 34.94 13.26
C VAL A 87 -9.36 35.75 12.00
N ASP A 88 -10.38 36.45 11.51
CA ASP A 88 -10.42 37.21 10.27
C ASP A 88 -10.07 38.69 10.53
N PRO A 89 -8.98 39.28 9.99
CA PRO A 89 -8.73 40.71 10.11
C PRO A 89 -9.10 41.44 8.80
N ARG A 90 -10.18 42.20 8.84
CA ARG A 90 -10.52 43.23 7.85
C ARG A 90 -9.72 44.52 8.12
N PRO A 91 -9.13 45.18 7.11
CA PRO A 91 -8.79 46.59 7.20
C PRO A 91 -9.65 47.46 6.28
N GLN A 92 -10.04 48.61 6.82
CA GLN A 92 -10.83 49.67 6.17
C GLN A 92 -10.05 50.40 5.09
N ALA A 93 -10.79 50.81 4.07
CA ALA A 93 -10.34 51.52 2.89
C ALA A 93 -10.16 53.02 3.13
N ARG A 94 -9.26 53.66 2.36
CA ARG A 94 -9.49 55.03 1.89
C ARG A 94 -8.77 55.32 0.58
N ASP A 95 -9.53 55.97 -0.30
CA ASP A 95 -9.21 56.42 -1.65
C ASP A 95 -8.18 57.57 -1.68
N THR A 96 -7.38 57.66 -2.74
CA THR A 96 -7.52 58.73 -3.75
C THR A 96 -6.63 58.55 -5.00
N ARG A 97 -7.29 58.79 -6.14
CA ARG A 97 -6.94 59.17 -7.54
C ARG A 97 -5.47 59.49 -7.94
N PRO A 98 -5.00 59.10 -9.15
CA PRO A 98 -3.69 59.50 -9.70
C PRO A 98 -3.76 60.63 -10.77
N LEU A 99 -2.69 61.43 -10.84
CA LEU A 99 -2.35 62.32 -11.97
C LEU A 99 -0.93 62.01 -12.49
N ALA A 100 -0.69 62.38 -13.74
CA ALA A 100 0.24 61.77 -14.69
C ALA A 100 1.65 62.42 -14.80
N ALA A 101 2.50 61.72 -15.56
CA ALA A 101 3.56 62.19 -16.49
C ALA A 101 5.04 62.26 -16.05
N ASP A 102 5.80 61.23 -16.44
CA ASP A 102 6.94 61.24 -17.42
C ASP A 102 8.30 61.91 -17.07
N PRO A 103 9.40 61.75 -17.85
CA PRO A 103 10.62 61.05 -17.41
C PRO A 103 11.92 61.87 -17.60
N ARG A 104 13.10 61.36 -17.17
CA ARG A 104 14.39 61.35 -17.92
C ARG A 104 15.64 60.92 -17.10
N PRO A 105 16.76 60.55 -17.78
CA PRO A 105 17.84 59.68 -17.27
C PRO A 105 19.20 60.37 -17.07
N GLN A 106 20.17 59.67 -16.43
CA GLN A 106 21.63 59.66 -16.70
C GLN A 106 22.34 58.84 -15.58
N ALA A 107 23.04 57.73 -15.84
CA ALA A 107 24.35 57.53 -16.47
C ALA A 107 25.56 57.69 -15.51
N ARG A 108 26.19 56.52 -15.21
CA ARG A 108 27.61 56.19 -14.91
C ARG A 108 28.51 57.18 -14.14
N ALA A 109 29.20 56.68 -13.11
CA ALA A 109 30.66 56.45 -13.12
C ALA A 109 31.17 55.76 -11.84
N THR A 110 32.34 55.16 -11.98
CA THR A 110 33.15 54.24 -11.16
C THR A 110 33.92 54.88 -9.98
N MET A 111 34.05 54.13 -8.86
CA MET A 111 35.17 53.86 -7.88
C MET A 111 36.35 54.87 -7.67
N PRO A 112 37.25 54.75 -6.64
CA PRO A 112 37.32 53.89 -5.42
C PRO A 112 37.89 54.58 -4.12
N LEU A 113 38.10 53.78 -3.03
CA LEU A 113 39.13 53.89 -1.94
C LEU A 113 39.04 55.12 -0.98
N GLU A 114 39.42 55.15 0.30
CA GLU A 114 40.22 54.34 1.24
C GLU A 114 40.01 54.96 2.66
N ALA A 115 40.26 54.17 3.73
CA ALA A 115 40.76 54.46 5.11
C ALA A 115 40.53 55.86 5.79
N ASP A 116 40.47 56.07 7.11
CA ASP A 116 40.89 55.34 8.30
C ASP A 116 40.43 56.12 9.57
N LEU A 117 40.49 55.46 10.73
CA LEU A 117 40.71 55.99 12.10
C LEU A 117 39.61 56.75 12.89
N MET A 118 39.28 56.17 14.05
CA MET A 118 38.71 56.76 15.29
C MET A 118 39.74 57.70 16.01
N PRO A 119 39.60 58.16 17.29
CA PRO A 119 38.50 58.17 18.29
C PRO A 119 38.34 59.50 19.09
N GLN A 120 37.20 59.77 19.77
CA GLN A 120 37.22 60.39 21.12
C GLN A 120 35.85 60.55 21.84
N ALA A 121 35.86 60.10 23.10
CA ALA A 121 35.30 60.65 24.35
C ALA A 121 33.84 61.16 24.49
N ALA A 122 33.23 60.77 25.60
CA ALA A 122 31.94 61.19 26.19
C ALA A 122 32.16 62.14 27.41
N PRO A 123 31.16 62.56 28.22
CA PRO A 123 29.78 63.09 28.05
C PRO A 123 29.68 64.50 28.77
N PRO A 124 28.59 64.95 29.47
CA PRO A 124 27.12 64.90 29.31
C PRO A 124 26.46 66.32 29.25
N VAL A 125 25.24 66.48 28.71
CA VAL A 125 24.33 67.58 29.12
C VAL A 125 22.86 67.12 29.09
N LEU A 126 22.19 67.38 30.20
CA LEU A 126 20.78 67.18 30.54
C LEU A 126 20.01 68.45 30.12
N HIS A 127 18.97 68.34 29.28
CA HIS A 127 17.82 69.26 29.18
C HIS A 127 16.69 68.50 28.43
N ALA A 128 15.62 68.11 29.13
CA ALA A 128 14.41 68.91 29.40
C ALA A 128 13.54 69.09 28.15
N ASP A 129 12.61 68.16 28.01
CA ASP A 129 11.19 68.35 27.69
C ASP A 129 10.78 69.69 27.06
N THR A 130 10.28 69.63 25.83
CA THR A 130 9.00 70.23 25.39
C THR A 130 8.84 70.02 23.89
N GLY A 131 7.63 69.67 23.45
CA GLY A 131 7.22 69.86 22.06
C GLY A 131 6.65 68.62 21.39
N HIS A 132 5.38 68.37 21.66
CA HIS A 132 4.48 67.75 20.68
C HIS A 132 4.65 68.42 19.31
N GLN A 133 5.10 67.67 18.31
CA GLN A 133 4.88 68.03 16.92
C GLN A 133 4.61 66.76 16.11
N PRO A 134 3.40 66.58 15.56
CA PRO A 134 3.11 65.44 14.71
C PRO A 134 3.76 65.65 13.34
N PRO A 135 4.61 64.74 12.85
CA PRO A 135 5.04 64.80 11.47
C PRO A 135 3.89 64.34 10.57
N SER A 136 3.31 65.33 9.89
CA SER A 136 2.47 65.16 8.72
C SER A 136 3.14 64.24 7.70
N ALA A 137 2.27 63.51 7.02
CA ALA A 137 2.54 62.54 6.00
C ALA A 137 3.29 63.12 4.78
N ASP A 138 3.72 62.17 3.94
CA ASP A 138 4.08 62.36 2.53
C ASP A 138 5.54 62.73 2.23
N GLN A 139 6.42 61.76 2.43
CA GLN A 139 7.46 61.44 1.42
C GLN A 139 8.10 60.09 1.74
N ARG A 140 7.59 59.02 1.13
CA ARG A 140 8.33 57.75 1.00
C ARG A 140 8.47 57.38 -0.46
N LEU A 141 9.72 57.26 -0.88
CA LEU A 141 10.18 56.67 -2.13
C LEU A 141 9.35 55.42 -2.47
N ALA A 142 8.74 55.44 -3.64
CA ALA A 142 8.12 54.27 -4.24
C ALA A 142 9.22 53.26 -4.61
N ALA A 143 9.28 52.16 -3.86
CA ALA A 143 9.91 50.94 -4.32
C ALA A 143 8.97 50.24 -5.35
N PRO A 144 9.52 49.60 -6.39
CA PRO A 144 8.72 49.00 -7.46
C PRO A 144 7.88 47.85 -6.90
N ALA A 145 6.56 47.95 -7.05
CA ALA A 145 5.63 46.87 -6.72
C ALA A 145 5.86 45.68 -7.68
N ALA A 146 6.35 44.56 -7.13
CA ALA A 146 6.44 43.31 -7.87
C ALA A 146 5.05 42.63 -7.89
N ASP A 147 4.53 42.42 -9.10
CA ASP A 147 3.31 41.67 -9.39
C ASP A 147 3.40 40.22 -8.88
N LEU A 148 2.80 39.93 -7.72
CA LEU A 148 2.71 38.57 -7.16
C LEU A 148 1.53 37.74 -7.69
N ARG A 149 0.77 38.25 -8.67
CA ARG A 149 -0.39 37.55 -9.26
C ARG A 149 -0.05 36.63 -10.45
N SER A 150 1.22 36.53 -10.85
CA SER A 150 1.68 35.72 -12.00
C SER A 150 2.46 34.45 -11.63
N SER A 151 2.62 34.13 -10.34
CA SER A 151 3.56 33.07 -9.89
C SER A 151 3.02 31.63 -9.97
N THR A 152 1.70 31.42 -10.06
CA THR A 152 1.10 30.08 -10.18
C THR A 152 1.37 29.37 -11.51
N PRO A 153 1.26 30.01 -12.70
CA PRO A 153 1.59 29.35 -13.96
C PRO A 153 3.09 29.06 -14.11
N GLN A 154 3.98 29.85 -13.50
CA GLN A 154 5.43 29.61 -13.50
C GLN A 154 5.87 28.46 -12.60
N LEU A 155 5.23 28.26 -11.45
CA LEU A 155 5.46 27.09 -10.60
C LEU A 155 5.00 25.81 -11.27
N LEU A 156 3.87 25.86 -11.99
CA LEU A 156 3.34 24.71 -12.72
C LEU A 156 4.19 24.36 -13.95
N SER A 157 4.66 25.37 -14.70
CA SER A 157 5.57 25.16 -15.83
C SER A 157 6.96 24.71 -15.39
N SER A 158 7.48 25.18 -14.26
CA SER A 158 8.75 24.71 -13.69
C SER A 158 8.64 23.29 -13.10
N LEU A 159 7.52 22.93 -12.48
CA LEU A 159 7.26 21.55 -12.05
C LEU A 159 7.09 20.60 -13.23
N LEU A 160 6.41 21.03 -14.30
CA LEU A 160 6.32 20.29 -15.56
C LEU A 160 7.70 20.17 -16.21
N ALA A 161 8.52 21.22 -16.26
CA ALA A 161 9.88 21.15 -16.82
C ALA A 161 10.78 20.20 -16.02
N LEU A 162 10.68 20.20 -14.68
CA LEU A 162 11.44 19.30 -13.80
C LEU A 162 11.02 17.84 -13.93
N THR A 163 9.71 17.57 -13.98
CA THR A 163 9.21 16.21 -14.22
C THR A 163 9.58 15.75 -15.61
N THR A 164 9.40 16.57 -16.65
CA THR A 164 9.72 16.22 -18.04
C THR A 164 11.21 15.93 -18.22
N ARG A 165 12.11 16.75 -17.66
CA ARG A 165 13.57 16.52 -17.73
C ARG A 165 13.97 15.21 -17.02
N ARG A 166 13.35 14.93 -15.87
CA ARG A 166 13.58 13.68 -15.12
C ARG A 166 13.05 12.46 -15.87
N THR A 167 11.89 12.58 -16.52
CA THR A 167 11.31 11.53 -17.37
C THR A 167 12.15 11.30 -18.62
N LEU A 168 12.69 12.34 -19.25
CA LEU A 168 13.59 12.20 -20.41
C LEU A 168 14.92 11.56 -20.05
N LEU A 169 15.54 11.92 -18.92
CA LEU A 169 16.75 11.23 -18.44
C LEU A 169 16.48 9.76 -18.10
N PHE A 170 15.32 9.48 -17.50
CA PHE A 170 14.89 8.11 -17.25
C PHE A 170 14.67 7.35 -18.55
N LEU A 171 13.98 7.95 -19.52
CA LEU A 171 13.70 7.35 -20.81
C LEU A 171 15.00 7.12 -21.60
N GLY A 172 15.96 8.05 -21.56
CA GLY A 172 17.26 7.89 -22.20
C GLY A 172 18.10 6.78 -21.60
N SER A 173 18.18 6.70 -20.27
CA SER A 173 18.87 5.59 -19.59
C SER A 173 18.18 4.24 -19.80
N PHE A 174 16.85 4.22 -19.82
CA PHE A 174 16.06 3.04 -20.16
C PHE A 174 16.28 2.60 -21.61
N LEU A 175 16.25 3.53 -22.56
CA LEU A 175 16.50 3.25 -23.99
C LEU A 175 17.91 2.76 -24.23
N LEU A 176 18.92 3.33 -23.55
CA LEU A 176 20.29 2.82 -23.60
C LEU A 176 20.38 1.39 -23.05
N ALA A 177 19.70 1.11 -21.93
CA ALA A 177 19.68 -0.23 -21.35
C ALA A 177 18.96 -1.24 -22.27
N VAL A 178 17.81 -0.87 -22.83
CA VAL A 178 17.07 -1.69 -23.79
C VAL A 178 17.85 -1.86 -25.09
N SER A 179 18.51 -0.82 -25.60
CA SER A 179 19.35 -0.90 -26.80
C SER A 179 20.54 -1.84 -26.59
N ALA A 180 21.27 -1.69 -25.48
CA ALA A 180 22.35 -2.59 -25.11
C ALA A 180 21.85 -4.04 -24.96
N LEU A 181 20.70 -4.23 -24.30
CA LEU A 181 20.05 -5.54 -24.17
C LEU A 181 19.67 -6.11 -25.54
N THR A 182 19.17 -5.29 -26.45
CA THR A 182 18.73 -5.69 -27.79
C THR A 182 19.92 -6.11 -28.66
N LEU A 183 21.02 -5.35 -28.61
CA LEU A 183 22.28 -5.70 -29.29
C LEU A 183 22.82 -7.03 -28.78
N VAL A 184 22.78 -7.23 -27.46
CA VAL A 184 23.16 -8.50 -26.83
C VAL A 184 22.24 -9.64 -27.29
N ILE A 185 20.91 -9.44 -27.34
CA ILE A 185 19.94 -10.44 -27.82
C ILE A 185 20.15 -10.80 -29.30
N PHE A 186 20.48 -9.83 -30.16
CA PHE A 186 20.69 -10.12 -31.59
C PHE A 186 22.04 -10.79 -31.87
N ASN A 187 23.08 -10.47 -31.10
CA ASN A 187 24.38 -11.14 -31.23
C ASN A 187 24.47 -12.41 -30.35
N TRP A 188 23.34 -12.85 -29.80
CA TRP A 188 23.29 -13.89 -28.78
C TRP A 188 23.78 -15.24 -29.30
N ALA A 189 23.44 -15.60 -30.55
CA ALA A 189 23.83 -16.87 -31.16
C ALA A 189 25.36 -17.03 -31.32
N SER A 190 26.11 -15.93 -31.36
CA SER A 190 27.56 -15.93 -31.60
C SER A 190 28.38 -16.30 -30.36
N PHE A 191 27.81 -16.20 -29.16
CA PHE A 191 28.52 -16.43 -27.91
C PHE A 191 28.19 -17.80 -27.29
N PRO A 192 29.16 -18.48 -26.65
CA PRO A 192 28.87 -19.66 -25.82
C PRO A 192 27.88 -19.34 -24.68
N PRO A 193 26.98 -20.26 -24.30
CA PRO A 193 25.96 -20.04 -23.26
C PRO A 193 26.49 -19.56 -21.90
N LEU A 194 27.69 -20.00 -21.51
CA LEU A 194 28.32 -19.55 -20.27
C LEU A 194 28.72 -18.07 -20.33
N ILE A 195 29.26 -17.61 -21.46
CA ILE A 195 29.64 -16.21 -21.69
C ILE A 195 28.39 -15.34 -21.77
N GLN A 196 27.34 -15.82 -22.45
CA GLN A 196 26.03 -15.18 -22.50
C GLN A 196 25.47 -14.92 -21.08
N PHE A 197 25.42 -15.96 -20.24
CA PHE A 197 24.96 -15.83 -18.85
C PHE A 197 25.87 -14.89 -18.04
N GLY A 198 27.19 -15.05 -18.14
CA GLY A 198 28.17 -14.22 -17.44
C GLY A 198 28.02 -12.75 -17.79
N LEU A 199 27.84 -12.42 -19.07
CA LEU A 199 27.63 -11.05 -19.54
C LEU A 199 26.34 -10.45 -18.97
N LEU A 200 25.22 -11.19 -19.03
CA LEU A 200 23.95 -10.73 -18.47
C LEU A 200 24.03 -10.52 -16.95
N ALA A 201 24.63 -11.48 -16.23
CA ALA A 201 24.81 -11.40 -14.78
C ALA A 201 25.72 -10.22 -14.41
N PHE A 202 26.79 -9.99 -15.18
CA PHE A 202 27.69 -8.86 -14.98
C PHE A 202 27.00 -7.52 -15.23
N ILE A 203 26.20 -7.40 -16.31
CA ILE A 203 25.43 -6.17 -16.58
C ILE A 203 24.41 -5.92 -15.46
N ALA A 204 23.61 -6.92 -15.10
CA ALA A 204 22.61 -6.78 -14.03
C ALA A 204 23.27 -6.44 -12.68
N GLY A 205 24.36 -7.13 -12.33
CA GLY A 205 25.15 -6.86 -11.13
C GLY A 205 25.80 -5.49 -11.14
N GLY A 206 26.34 -5.05 -12.28
CA GLY A 206 26.95 -3.74 -12.49
C GLY A 206 25.93 -2.61 -12.37
N LEU A 207 24.74 -2.75 -12.96
CA LEU A 207 23.64 -1.81 -12.79
C LEU A 207 23.19 -1.72 -11.32
N TRP A 208 23.11 -2.86 -10.62
CA TRP A 208 22.77 -2.88 -9.19
C TRP A 208 23.85 -2.22 -8.31
N ALA A 209 25.12 -2.56 -8.55
CA ALA A 209 26.26 -2.01 -7.82
C ALA A 209 26.42 -0.50 -8.08
N GLY A 210 26.39 -0.09 -9.35
CA GLY A 210 26.40 1.31 -9.76
C GLY A 210 25.22 2.08 -9.19
N GLY A 211 24.03 1.48 -9.16
CA GLY A 211 22.85 2.11 -8.56
C GLY A 211 23.00 2.27 -7.05
N THR A 212 23.59 1.28 -6.38
CA THR A 212 23.91 1.35 -4.94
C THR A 212 24.95 2.43 -4.65
N TRP A 213 26.00 2.53 -5.47
CA TRP A 213 26.98 3.60 -5.37
C TRP A 213 26.35 4.98 -5.59
N MET A 214 25.52 5.15 -6.62
CA MET A 214 24.80 6.40 -6.86
C MET A 214 23.86 6.76 -5.70
N THR A 215 23.21 5.80 -5.06
CA THR A 215 22.38 6.08 -3.88
C THR A 215 23.15 6.57 -2.66
N SER A 216 24.47 6.37 -2.62
CA SER A 216 25.34 6.94 -1.57
C SER A 216 25.64 8.43 -1.79
N ARG A 217 25.37 8.95 -2.99
CA ARG A 217 25.54 10.37 -3.33
C ARG A 217 24.19 11.09 -3.22
N PRO A 218 24.07 12.20 -2.46
CA PRO A 218 22.79 12.85 -2.19
C PRO A 218 22.07 13.30 -3.48
N ASP A 219 22.84 13.83 -4.43
CA ASP A 219 22.30 14.38 -5.69
C ASP A 219 21.83 13.30 -6.68
N LEU A 220 22.31 12.06 -6.52
CA LEU A 220 22.06 10.95 -7.45
C LEU A 220 21.15 9.87 -6.86
N THR A 221 20.57 10.09 -5.68
CA THR A 221 19.71 9.11 -5.00
C THR A 221 18.60 8.56 -5.87
N THR A 222 17.94 9.42 -6.66
CA THR A 222 16.89 8.99 -7.59
C THR A 222 17.44 8.17 -8.74
N ALA A 223 18.52 8.64 -9.38
CA ALA A 223 19.11 7.94 -10.52
C ALA A 223 19.57 6.53 -10.10
N GLY A 224 20.24 6.42 -8.95
CA GLY A 224 20.66 5.13 -8.40
C GLY A 224 19.48 4.22 -8.08
N ARG A 225 18.39 4.77 -7.52
CA ARG A 225 17.15 4.03 -7.25
C ARG A 225 16.47 3.49 -8.51
N ASN A 226 16.53 4.23 -9.62
CA ASN A 226 15.98 3.80 -10.90
C ASN A 226 16.88 2.73 -11.53
N LEU A 227 18.21 2.90 -11.46
CA LEU A 227 19.17 1.94 -11.99
C LEU A 227 19.05 0.57 -11.29
N GLN A 228 18.89 0.57 -9.96
CA GLN A 228 18.61 -0.67 -9.21
C GLN A 228 17.26 -1.31 -9.61
N ALA A 229 16.24 -0.51 -9.94
CA ALA A 229 14.95 -1.04 -10.37
C ALA A 229 15.07 -1.73 -11.75
N VAL A 230 15.83 -1.14 -12.69
CA VAL A 230 16.14 -1.78 -13.98
C VAL A 230 16.92 -3.07 -13.77
N ALA A 231 17.96 -3.06 -12.92
CA ALA A 231 18.71 -4.26 -12.57
C ALA A 231 17.80 -5.37 -11.99
N ALA A 232 16.88 -5.00 -11.11
CA ALA A 232 15.89 -5.91 -10.54
C ALA A 232 14.93 -6.50 -11.59
N LEU A 233 14.52 -5.73 -12.60
CA LEU A 233 13.71 -6.23 -13.71
C LEU A 233 14.47 -7.22 -14.59
N LEU A 234 15.80 -7.16 -14.64
CA LEU A 234 16.62 -8.10 -15.38
C LEU A 234 16.83 -9.43 -14.64
N VAL A 235 16.62 -9.51 -13.33
CA VAL A 235 16.87 -10.73 -12.53
C VAL A 235 16.18 -11.98 -13.11
N PRO A 236 14.89 -11.97 -13.49
CA PRO A 236 14.24 -13.14 -14.06
C PRO A 236 14.83 -13.52 -15.42
N VAL A 237 15.28 -12.54 -16.20
CA VAL A 237 15.95 -12.75 -17.51
C VAL A 237 17.30 -13.44 -17.31
N VAL A 238 18.09 -12.97 -16.34
CA VAL A 238 19.38 -13.60 -15.98
C VAL A 238 19.17 -15.02 -15.48
N ALA A 239 18.19 -15.23 -14.60
CA ALA A 239 17.85 -16.56 -14.11
C ALA A 239 17.37 -17.49 -15.24
N PHE A 240 16.61 -16.97 -16.21
CA PHE A 240 16.13 -17.74 -17.35
C PHE A 240 17.26 -18.17 -18.28
N ALA A 241 18.27 -17.31 -18.49
CA ALA A 241 19.45 -17.65 -19.28
C ALA A 241 20.18 -18.90 -18.72
N LEU A 242 20.19 -19.06 -17.39
CA LEU A 242 20.77 -20.21 -16.69
C LEU A 242 20.07 -21.55 -17.04
N THR A 243 18.78 -21.49 -17.34
CA THR A 243 17.93 -22.67 -17.62
C THR A 243 17.95 -23.13 -19.08
N ARG A 244 18.59 -22.37 -19.98
CA ARG A 244 18.57 -22.64 -21.43
C ARG A 244 19.34 -23.92 -21.81
N PRO A 245 19.07 -24.49 -23.01
CA PRO A 245 19.91 -25.52 -23.60
C PRO A 245 21.37 -25.07 -23.69
N GLY A 246 22.30 -25.93 -23.27
CA GLY A 246 23.75 -25.64 -23.22
C GLY A 246 24.29 -25.23 -21.83
N LEU A 247 23.42 -24.94 -20.86
CA LEU A 247 23.79 -24.80 -19.44
C LEU A 247 23.13 -25.90 -18.61
N LEU A 248 21.91 -25.66 -18.11
CA LEU A 248 21.14 -26.65 -17.35
C LEU A 248 20.19 -27.48 -18.22
N GLY A 249 19.79 -26.97 -19.39
CA GLY A 249 18.93 -27.70 -20.32
C GLY A 249 17.59 -28.14 -19.71
N MET A 250 16.96 -27.28 -18.91
CA MET A 250 15.73 -27.62 -18.19
C MET A 250 14.51 -27.56 -19.11
N ALA A 251 13.52 -28.42 -18.85
CA ALA A 251 12.22 -28.36 -19.51
C ALA A 251 11.50 -27.01 -19.21
N PRO A 252 10.69 -26.45 -20.11
CA PRO A 252 10.14 -25.09 -19.97
C PRO A 252 9.48 -24.77 -18.62
N ARG A 253 8.75 -25.73 -18.04
CA ARG A 253 8.12 -25.56 -16.72
C ARG A 253 9.11 -25.63 -15.56
N ALA A 254 10.09 -26.54 -15.63
CA ALA A 254 11.17 -26.61 -14.65
C ALA A 254 12.01 -25.32 -14.70
N SER A 255 12.25 -24.79 -15.91
CA SER A 255 12.87 -23.49 -16.12
C SER A 255 12.06 -22.36 -15.48
N TRP A 256 10.74 -22.31 -15.72
CA TRP A 256 9.86 -21.31 -15.10
C TRP A 256 9.90 -21.36 -13.56
N LEU A 257 9.85 -22.56 -12.98
CA LEU A 257 9.96 -22.75 -11.54
C LEU A 257 11.33 -22.31 -11.02
N ALA A 258 12.42 -22.74 -11.67
CA ALA A 258 13.78 -22.38 -11.29
C ALA A 258 14.01 -20.86 -11.34
N VAL A 259 13.53 -20.20 -12.40
CA VAL A 259 13.58 -18.73 -12.53
C VAL A 259 12.87 -18.05 -11.37
N SER A 260 11.70 -18.55 -11.00
CA SER A 260 10.92 -17.99 -9.90
C SER A 260 11.62 -18.22 -8.55
N LEU A 261 12.15 -19.42 -8.32
CA LEU A 261 12.87 -19.77 -7.10
C LEU A 261 14.20 -19.02 -6.93
N ILE A 262 14.89 -18.68 -8.02
CA ILE A 262 16.12 -17.86 -7.99
C ILE A 262 15.78 -16.37 -7.80
N SER A 263 14.75 -15.89 -8.49
CA SER A 263 14.34 -14.48 -8.43
C SER A 263 13.80 -14.10 -7.05
N LEU A 264 13.09 -15.02 -6.37
CA LEU A 264 12.48 -14.78 -5.07
C LEU A 264 13.48 -14.33 -3.97
N PRO A 265 14.58 -15.06 -3.67
CA PRO A 265 15.56 -14.65 -2.69
C PRO A 265 16.30 -13.38 -3.12
N CYS A 266 16.56 -13.18 -4.42
CA CYS A 266 17.15 -11.93 -4.91
C CYS A 266 16.26 -10.72 -4.61
N TYR A 267 14.95 -10.82 -4.86
CA TYR A 267 14.00 -9.75 -4.53
C TYR A 267 13.80 -9.57 -3.02
N LEU A 268 13.77 -10.65 -2.24
CA LEU A 268 13.70 -10.57 -0.78
C LEU A 268 14.93 -9.89 -0.20
N LEU A 269 16.13 -10.24 -0.66
CA LEU A 269 17.38 -9.62 -0.25
C LEU A 269 17.43 -8.14 -0.65
N ALA A 270 16.99 -7.82 -1.87
CA ALA A 270 16.85 -6.45 -2.37
C ALA A 270 15.87 -5.63 -1.51
N ALA A 271 14.71 -6.20 -1.19
CA ALA A 271 13.69 -5.57 -0.36
C ALA A 271 14.21 -5.35 1.06
N TRP A 272 14.91 -6.33 1.63
CA TRP A 272 15.49 -6.25 2.96
C TRP A 272 16.64 -5.24 3.03
N ARG A 273 17.51 -5.17 2.03
CA ARG A 273 18.64 -4.24 2.00
C ARG A 273 18.18 -2.80 1.79
N THR A 274 17.24 -2.58 0.87
CA THR A 274 16.83 -1.21 0.47
C THR A 274 15.63 -0.67 1.24
N GLY A 275 14.83 -1.54 1.86
CA GLY A 275 13.59 -1.15 2.54
C GLY A 275 12.54 -0.55 1.59
N ARG A 276 12.53 -0.94 0.31
CA ARG A 276 11.59 -0.39 -0.69
C ARG A 276 10.47 -1.38 -0.99
N GLY A 277 9.23 -0.88 -1.03
CA GLY A 277 8.04 -1.68 -1.31
C GLY A 277 8.03 -2.35 -2.69
N PHE A 278 8.67 -1.73 -3.69
CA PHE A 278 8.78 -2.29 -5.06
C PHE A 278 9.37 -3.71 -5.06
N TYR A 279 10.49 -3.94 -4.38
CA TYR A 279 11.12 -5.27 -4.36
C TYR A 279 10.31 -6.29 -3.54
N SER A 280 9.64 -5.84 -2.48
CA SER A 280 8.72 -6.68 -1.71
C SER A 280 7.52 -7.12 -2.57
N PHE A 281 6.99 -6.22 -3.40
CA PHE A 281 5.94 -6.53 -4.38
C PHE A 281 6.43 -7.52 -5.44
N SER A 282 7.61 -7.29 -6.03
CA SER A 282 8.23 -8.22 -6.99
C SER A 282 8.48 -9.61 -6.38
N ALA A 283 8.94 -9.68 -5.12
CA ALA A 283 9.11 -10.94 -4.41
C ALA A 283 7.77 -11.69 -4.26
N ALA A 284 6.71 -10.99 -3.85
CA ALA A 284 5.38 -11.59 -3.71
C ALA A 284 4.79 -12.10 -5.04
N ILE A 285 4.96 -11.36 -6.14
CA ILE A 285 4.61 -11.83 -7.49
C ILE A 285 5.43 -13.05 -7.88
N THR A 286 6.72 -13.04 -7.59
CA THR A 286 7.62 -14.15 -7.95
C THR A 286 7.23 -15.43 -7.23
N ALA A 287 6.82 -15.34 -5.95
CA ALA A 287 6.33 -16.51 -5.23
C ALA A 287 4.95 -16.99 -5.73
N ILE A 288 4.07 -16.10 -6.22
CA ILE A 288 2.88 -16.53 -6.99
C ILE A 288 3.29 -17.28 -8.26
N SER A 289 4.26 -16.73 -9.00
CA SER A 289 4.79 -17.34 -10.22
C SER A 289 5.37 -18.73 -9.93
N ALA A 290 6.11 -18.89 -8.82
CA ALA A 290 6.65 -20.17 -8.38
C ALA A 290 5.54 -21.17 -8.06
N VAL A 291 4.48 -20.74 -7.37
CA VAL A 291 3.32 -21.59 -7.07
C VAL A 291 2.60 -22.02 -8.34
N LEU A 292 2.41 -21.12 -9.32
CA LEU A 292 1.80 -21.47 -10.60
C LEU A 292 2.68 -22.42 -11.41
N ALA A 293 3.99 -22.22 -11.40
CA ALA A 293 4.95 -23.10 -12.07
C ALA A 293 5.00 -24.50 -11.43
N ALA A 294 4.83 -24.59 -10.10
CA ALA A 294 4.87 -25.85 -9.35
C ALA A 294 3.63 -26.74 -9.57
N GLN A 295 2.53 -26.21 -10.09
CA GLN A 295 1.28 -26.95 -10.33
C GLN A 295 1.32 -27.84 -11.58
N PHE A 296 2.43 -28.52 -11.81
CA PHE A 296 2.60 -29.39 -12.97
C PHE A 296 1.56 -30.53 -12.96
N GLY A 297 0.82 -30.68 -14.07
CA GLY A 297 -0.17 -31.75 -14.25
C GLY A 297 -1.52 -31.49 -13.55
N VAL A 298 -1.68 -30.33 -12.89
CA VAL A 298 -2.97 -29.87 -12.39
C VAL A 298 -3.82 -29.42 -13.59
N ARG A 299 -5.09 -29.82 -13.63
CA ARG A 299 -6.05 -29.38 -14.65
C ARG A 299 -6.17 -27.86 -14.63
N ALA A 300 -6.31 -27.23 -15.80
CA ALA A 300 -6.32 -25.78 -15.93
C ALA A 300 -7.37 -25.10 -15.02
N GLU A 301 -8.53 -25.73 -14.85
CA GLU A 301 -9.61 -25.26 -13.97
C GLU A 301 -9.21 -25.16 -12.48
N TRP A 302 -8.20 -25.89 -12.01
CA TRP A 302 -7.76 -25.88 -10.60
C TRP A 302 -6.56 -24.95 -10.37
N LEU A 303 -6.06 -24.26 -11.40
CA LEU A 303 -4.82 -23.47 -11.30
C LEU A 303 -4.91 -22.29 -10.32
N ALA A 304 -6.11 -21.69 -10.19
CA ALA A 304 -6.33 -20.56 -9.29
C ALA A 304 -6.54 -20.98 -7.83
N VAL A 305 -7.02 -22.20 -7.58
CA VAL A 305 -7.39 -22.70 -6.24
C VAL A 305 -6.25 -22.57 -5.22
N PRO A 306 -5.00 -23.01 -5.49
CA PRO A 306 -3.91 -22.85 -4.54
C PRO A 306 -3.40 -21.42 -4.42
N LEU A 307 -3.81 -20.48 -5.28
CA LEU A 307 -3.47 -19.07 -5.05
C LEU A 307 -4.16 -18.54 -3.79
N ALA A 308 -5.41 -18.91 -3.54
CA ALA A 308 -6.15 -18.39 -2.38
C ALA A 308 -5.46 -18.64 -1.02
N PRO A 309 -4.97 -19.85 -0.67
CA PRO A 309 -4.21 -20.05 0.56
C PRO A 309 -2.86 -19.32 0.56
N LEU A 310 -2.17 -19.19 -0.59
CA LEU A 310 -0.93 -18.40 -0.70
C LEU A 310 -1.19 -16.95 -0.31
N LEU A 311 -2.22 -16.34 -0.92
CA LEU A 311 -2.58 -14.94 -0.72
C LEU A 311 -3.11 -14.70 0.69
N THR A 312 -3.80 -15.69 1.28
CA THR A 312 -4.18 -15.65 2.71
C THR A 312 -2.94 -15.64 3.60
N GLY A 313 -1.95 -16.50 3.29
CA GLY A 313 -0.64 -16.48 3.93
C GLY A 313 0.08 -15.15 3.79
N TYR A 314 -0.02 -14.49 2.63
CA TYR A 314 0.54 -13.15 2.40
C TYR A 314 -0.10 -12.07 3.29
N LEU A 315 -1.41 -12.12 3.52
CA LEU A 315 -2.06 -11.18 4.46
C LEU A 315 -1.58 -11.40 5.89
N ALA A 316 -1.52 -12.65 6.34
CA ALA A 316 -1.01 -12.99 7.67
C ALA A 316 0.45 -12.57 7.84
N LEU A 317 1.28 -12.84 6.82
CA LEU A 317 2.68 -12.44 6.78
C LEU A 317 2.83 -10.92 6.78
N ALA A 318 2.04 -10.20 5.99
CA ALA A 318 2.05 -8.73 5.96
C ALA A 318 1.66 -8.14 7.32
N TRP A 319 0.65 -8.70 7.98
CA TRP A 319 0.24 -8.28 9.32
C TRP A 319 1.36 -8.51 10.35
N TRP A 320 2.01 -9.69 10.32
CA TRP A 320 3.13 -10.02 11.20
C TRP A 320 4.39 -9.18 10.93
N LEU A 321 4.62 -8.82 9.66
CA LEU A 321 5.72 -7.96 9.22
C LEU A 321 5.48 -6.48 9.52
N ARG A 322 4.23 -6.03 9.60
CA ARG A 322 3.87 -4.63 9.79
C ARG A 322 4.61 -3.94 10.96
N PRO A 323 4.70 -4.54 12.17
CA PRO A 323 5.45 -3.92 13.28
C PRO A 323 6.97 -4.03 13.13
N ARG A 324 7.50 -5.05 12.41
CA ARG A 324 8.95 -5.33 12.35
C ARG A 324 9.66 -4.68 11.15
N ALA A 325 9.00 -4.71 10.00
CA ALA A 325 9.52 -4.23 8.72
C ALA A 325 8.36 -3.75 7.83
N PRO A 326 7.81 -2.55 8.08
CA PRO A 326 6.61 -2.06 7.39
C PRO A 326 6.80 -2.01 5.87
N ALA A 327 8.00 -1.68 5.38
CA ALA A 327 8.30 -1.69 3.96
C ALA A 327 8.19 -3.08 3.30
N LEU A 328 8.51 -4.14 4.04
CA LEU A 328 8.40 -5.53 3.54
C LEU A 328 6.95 -6.03 3.57
N ALA A 329 6.11 -5.50 4.46
CA ALA A 329 4.70 -5.86 4.55
C ALA A 329 3.85 -5.33 3.38
N VAL A 330 4.27 -4.23 2.75
CA VAL A 330 3.51 -3.55 1.68
C VAL A 330 3.28 -4.48 0.48
N GLY A 331 4.31 -5.17 0.00
CA GLY A 331 4.23 -6.01 -1.21
C GLY A 331 3.20 -7.13 -1.09
N PRO A 332 3.36 -8.09 -0.15
CA PRO A 332 2.41 -9.19 0.02
C PRO A 332 0.97 -8.72 0.23
N ARG A 333 0.76 -7.61 0.96
CA ARG A 333 -0.56 -7.03 1.18
C ARG A 333 -1.21 -6.57 -0.13
N TRP A 334 -0.51 -5.76 -0.92
CA TRP A 334 -1.05 -5.26 -2.19
C TRP A 334 -1.27 -6.37 -3.20
N VAL A 335 -0.30 -7.29 -3.30
CA VAL A 335 -0.41 -8.45 -4.18
C VAL A 335 -1.63 -9.29 -3.81
N ALA A 336 -1.84 -9.59 -2.52
CA ALA A 336 -3.01 -10.32 -2.06
C ALA A 336 -4.34 -9.62 -2.40
N GLN A 337 -4.40 -8.30 -2.23
CA GLN A 337 -5.61 -7.51 -2.48
C GLN A 337 -5.92 -7.32 -3.96
N ILE A 338 -4.93 -7.38 -4.86
CA ILE A 338 -5.12 -7.23 -6.31
C ILE A 338 -5.32 -8.60 -6.97
N VAL A 339 -4.49 -9.59 -6.64
CA VAL A 339 -4.45 -10.87 -7.35
C VAL A 339 -5.66 -11.75 -7.01
N LEU A 340 -6.19 -11.71 -5.78
CA LEU A 340 -7.35 -12.54 -5.46
C LEU A 340 -8.61 -12.10 -6.23
N PRO A 341 -9.03 -10.81 -6.24
CA PRO A 341 -10.17 -10.39 -7.04
C PRO A 341 -10.01 -10.69 -8.53
N THR A 342 -8.80 -10.50 -9.09
CA THR A 342 -8.56 -10.80 -10.50
C THR A 342 -8.63 -12.29 -10.79
N ALA A 343 -8.12 -13.15 -9.89
CA ALA A 343 -8.25 -14.60 -10.01
C ALA A 343 -9.71 -15.06 -9.92
N VAL A 344 -10.50 -14.53 -8.97
CA VAL A 344 -11.93 -14.82 -8.85
C VAL A 344 -12.69 -14.37 -10.09
N LEU A 345 -12.43 -13.15 -10.59
CA LEU A 345 -13.05 -12.64 -11.81
C LEU A 345 -12.67 -13.49 -13.02
N GLY A 346 -11.42 -13.90 -13.12
CA GLY A 346 -10.94 -14.80 -14.17
C GLY A 346 -11.67 -16.14 -14.15
N GLU A 347 -11.78 -16.78 -12.98
CA GLU A 347 -12.52 -18.05 -12.83
C GLU A 347 -14.02 -17.91 -13.11
N LEU A 348 -14.65 -16.80 -12.70
CA LEU A 348 -16.05 -16.51 -13.04
C LEU A 348 -16.25 -16.36 -14.55
N LEU A 349 -15.33 -15.67 -15.24
CA LEU A 349 -15.36 -15.53 -16.69
C LEU A 349 -15.14 -16.88 -17.39
N LEU A 350 -14.18 -17.68 -16.94
CA LEU A 350 -13.95 -19.02 -17.46
C LEU A 350 -15.15 -19.95 -17.22
N GLY A 351 -15.77 -19.89 -16.05
CA GLY A 351 -17.00 -20.63 -15.74
C GLY A 351 -18.16 -20.23 -16.64
N ARG A 352 -18.34 -18.93 -16.90
CA ARG A 352 -19.36 -18.42 -17.83
C ARG A 352 -19.14 -18.90 -19.27
N LEU A 353 -17.88 -19.08 -19.67
CA LEU A 353 -17.51 -19.62 -20.98
C LEU A 353 -17.55 -21.16 -21.04
N GLY A 354 -17.88 -21.85 -19.94
CA GLY A 354 -17.86 -23.31 -19.84
C GLY A 354 -16.45 -23.92 -19.84
N LEU A 355 -15.41 -23.11 -19.59
CA LEU A 355 -14.00 -23.54 -19.57
C LEU A 355 -13.52 -23.93 -18.17
N ALA A 356 -14.17 -23.43 -17.11
CA ALA A 356 -13.90 -23.84 -15.73
C ALA A 356 -15.00 -24.78 -15.23
N GLY A 357 -14.61 -25.89 -14.62
CA GLY A 357 -15.56 -26.79 -13.97
C GLY A 357 -16.20 -26.16 -12.73
N THR A 358 -17.50 -26.39 -12.54
CA THR A 358 -18.28 -25.99 -11.36
C THR A 358 -17.58 -26.30 -10.02
N PRO A 359 -16.94 -27.47 -9.78
CA PRO A 359 -16.28 -27.75 -8.50
C PRO A 359 -15.10 -26.82 -8.22
N ALA A 360 -14.31 -26.47 -9.25
CA ALA A 360 -13.16 -25.61 -9.07
C ALA A 360 -13.58 -24.16 -8.79
N LEU A 361 -14.63 -23.69 -9.47
CA LEU A 361 -15.23 -22.38 -9.21
C LEU A 361 -15.81 -22.31 -7.78
N ALA A 362 -16.54 -23.33 -7.35
CA ALA A 362 -17.08 -23.42 -5.98
C ALA A 362 -15.95 -23.38 -4.94
N ALA A 363 -14.88 -24.16 -5.13
CA ALA A 363 -13.72 -24.17 -4.27
C ALA A 363 -13.01 -22.81 -4.21
N MET A 364 -12.84 -22.15 -5.37
CA MET A 364 -12.22 -20.83 -5.45
C MET A 364 -13.03 -19.76 -4.71
N LEU A 365 -14.36 -19.74 -4.88
CA LEU A 365 -15.23 -18.80 -4.15
C LEU A 365 -15.21 -19.07 -2.65
N GLY A 366 -15.23 -20.34 -2.22
CA GLY A 366 -15.15 -20.71 -0.81
C GLY A 366 -13.83 -20.28 -0.16
N LEU A 367 -12.69 -20.55 -0.82
CA LEU A 367 -11.38 -20.11 -0.34
C LEU A 367 -11.23 -18.59 -0.38
N SER A 368 -11.85 -17.92 -1.34
CA SER A 368 -11.88 -16.46 -1.39
C SER A 368 -12.71 -15.87 -0.24
N ALA A 369 -13.83 -16.50 0.11
CA ALA A 369 -14.59 -16.12 1.29
C ALA A 369 -13.74 -16.24 2.56
N LEU A 370 -13.00 -17.34 2.72
CA LEU A 370 -12.07 -17.54 3.83
C LEU A 370 -10.97 -16.46 3.86
N PHE A 371 -10.38 -16.13 2.72
CA PHE A 371 -9.41 -15.04 2.61
C PHE A 371 -10.00 -13.72 3.12
N TYR A 372 -11.23 -13.38 2.73
CA TYR A 372 -11.87 -12.14 3.15
C TYR A 372 -12.27 -12.14 4.63
N VAL A 373 -12.60 -13.30 5.21
CA VAL A 373 -12.75 -13.44 6.67
C VAL A 373 -11.44 -13.10 7.38
N VAL A 374 -10.32 -13.66 6.91
CA VAL A 374 -8.98 -13.36 7.46
C VAL A 374 -8.64 -11.88 7.26
N ALA A 375 -8.90 -11.32 6.08
CA ALA A 375 -8.68 -9.90 5.80
C ALA A 375 -9.53 -8.99 6.71
N ALA A 376 -10.80 -9.33 6.93
CA ALA A 376 -11.68 -8.61 7.85
C ALA A 376 -11.15 -8.70 9.28
N TRP A 377 -10.66 -9.87 9.70
CA TRP A 377 -10.08 -10.06 11.03
C TRP A 377 -8.81 -9.23 11.26
N LEU A 378 -7.96 -9.09 10.24
CA LEU A 378 -6.68 -8.38 10.36
C LEU A 378 -6.80 -6.86 10.17
N ASP A 379 -7.65 -6.37 9.26
CA ASP A 379 -7.76 -4.95 8.90
C ASP A 379 -9.08 -4.27 9.36
N SER A 380 -10.01 -5.02 9.95
CA SER A 380 -11.30 -4.54 10.49
C SER A 380 -12.18 -3.70 9.54
N ARG A 381 -11.97 -3.78 8.23
CA ARG A 381 -12.80 -3.06 7.23
C ARG A 381 -14.09 -3.82 6.95
N ALA A 382 -15.22 -3.12 7.02
CA ALA A 382 -16.55 -3.69 6.73
C ALA A 382 -16.69 -4.23 5.29
N ALA A 383 -15.96 -3.66 4.33
CA ALA A 383 -15.96 -4.15 2.95
C ALA A 383 -15.49 -5.62 2.84
N TRP A 384 -14.51 -6.03 3.66
CA TRP A 384 -14.00 -7.40 3.65
C TRP A 384 -15.01 -8.39 4.21
N SER A 385 -15.68 -8.05 5.32
CA SER A 385 -16.73 -8.93 5.86
C SER A 385 -17.94 -9.02 4.93
N LEU A 386 -18.28 -7.95 4.20
CA LEU A 386 -19.32 -7.99 3.17
C LEU A 386 -18.95 -8.94 2.01
N LEU A 387 -17.73 -8.84 1.48
CA LEU A 387 -17.28 -9.73 0.40
C LEU A 387 -17.23 -11.19 0.85
N ALA A 388 -16.74 -11.47 2.05
CA ALA A 388 -16.78 -12.82 2.63
C ALA A 388 -18.20 -13.36 2.71
N ALA A 389 -19.12 -12.53 3.22
CA ALA A 389 -20.50 -12.91 3.42
C ALA A 389 -21.29 -13.10 2.10
N LEU A 390 -20.90 -12.42 1.02
CA LEU A 390 -21.48 -12.60 -0.32
C LEU A 390 -20.93 -13.82 -1.06
N LEU A 391 -19.63 -14.13 -0.91
CA LEU A 391 -18.99 -15.22 -1.67
C LEU A 391 -19.32 -16.60 -1.11
N LEU A 392 -19.49 -16.74 0.20
CA LEU A 392 -19.74 -18.04 0.82
C LEU A 392 -21.08 -18.69 0.40
N PRO A 393 -22.23 -18.00 0.33
CA PRO A 393 -23.48 -18.59 -0.17
C PRO A 393 -23.36 -19.04 -1.62
N ALA A 394 -22.70 -18.24 -2.47
CA ALA A 394 -22.46 -18.60 -3.86
C ALA A 394 -21.59 -19.87 -3.98
N ALA A 395 -20.55 -19.98 -3.14
CA ALA A 395 -19.71 -21.17 -3.05
C ALA A 395 -20.51 -22.40 -2.61
N VAL A 396 -21.42 -22.26 -1.64
CA VAL A 396 -22.29 -23.36 -1.17
C VAL A 396 -23.23 -23.83 -2.27
N CYS A 397 -23.92 -22.92 -2.96
CA CYS A 397 -24.84 -23.27 -4.05
C CYS A 397 -24.10 -24.01 -5.18
N LEU A 398 -22.96 -23.47 -5.64
CA LEU A 398 -22.16 -24.11 -6.68
C LEU A 398 -21.52 -25.42 -6.21
N GLY A 399 -21.21 -25.55 -4.91
CA GLY A 399 -20.68 -26.78 -4.33
C GLY A 399 -21.71 -27.91 -4.30
N ILE A 400 -22.98 -27.59 -3.98
CA ILE A 400 -24.10 -28.54 -4.01
C ILE A 400 -24.32 -29.03 -5.45
N ASP A 401 -24.35 -28.10 -6.42
CA ASP A 401 -24.49 -28.42 -7.84
C ASP A 401 -23.32 -29.28 -8.36
N ALA A 402 -22.08 -28.91 -8.03
CA ALA A 402 -20.88 -29.66 -8.40
C ALA A 402 -20.81 -31.06 -7.77
N ALA A 403 -21.46 -31.27 -6.63
CA ALA A 403 -21.56 -32.57 -5.98
C ALA A 403 -22.72 -33.43 -6.52
N HIS A 404 -23.47 -32.93 -7.51
CA HIS A 404 -24.68 -33.56 -8.05
C HIS A 404 -25.71 -33.92 -6.97
N LEU A 405 -25.76 -33.12 -5.92
CA LEU A 405 -26.73 -33.26 -4.84
C LEU A 405 -28.10 -32.72 -5.31
N PRO A 406 -29.22 -33.27 -4.79
CA PRO A 406 -30.53 -32.77 -5.15
C PRO A 406 -30.68 -31.29 -4.79
N THR A 407 -31.26 -30.51 -5.71
CA THR A 407 -31.48 -29.06 -5.56
C THR A 407 -32.32 -28.70 -4.33
N GLN A 408 -33.11 -29.66 -3.84
CA GLN A 408 -33.86 -29.59 -2.58
C GLN A 408 -32.98 -29.31 -1.34
N ILE A 409 -31.66 -29.58 -1.40
CA ILE A 409 -30.71 -29.31 -0.31
C ILE A 409 -30.30 -27.82 -0.26
N VAL A 410 -30.46 -27.06 -1.34
CA VAL A 410 -30.05 -25.65 -1.40
C VAL A 410 -30.80 -24.78 -0.38
N PRO A 411 -32.14 -24.81 -0.29
CA PRO A 411 -32.88 -23.97 0.66
C PRO A 411 -32.55 -24.20 2.14
N PRO A 412 -32.46 -25.45 2.66
CA PRO A 412 -32.06 -25.67 4.05
C PRO A 412 -30.59 -25.30 4.31
N ALA A 413 -29.70 -25.45 3.32
CA ALA A 413 -28.31 -24.98 3.42
C ALA A 413 -28.24 -23.45 3.56
N LEU A 414 -29.02 -22.72 2.75
CA LEU A 414 -29.10 -21.25 2.83
C LEU A 414 -29.74 -20.77 4.15
N ALA A 415 -30.79 -21.45 4.64
CA ALA A 415 -31.40 -21.13 5.94
C ALA A 415 -30.43 -21.38 7.11
N THR A 416 -29.65 -22.47 7.05
CA THR A 416 -28.60 -22.76 8.03
C THR A 416 -27.49 -21.70 7.99
N LEU A 417 -27.09 -21.26 6.80
CA LEU A 417 -26.10 -20.20 6.62
C LEU A 417 -26.61 -18.84 7.15
N ALA A 418 -27.89 -18.53 6.94
CA ALA A 418 -28.54 -17.34 7.47
C ALA A 418 -28.53 -17.32 9.01
N LEU A 419 -28.82 -18.47 9.65
CA LEU A 419 -28.71 -18.64 11.11
C LEU A 419 -27.27 -18.42 11.59
N ALA A 420 -26.30 -19.01 10.90
CA ALA A 420 -24.88 -18.82 11.22
C ALA A 420 -24.47 -17.34 11.09
N TYR A 421 -24.93 -16.64 10.06
CA TYR A 421 -24.65 -15.22 9.84
C TYR A 421 -25.23 -14.33 10.94
N LEU A 422 -26.46 -14.63 11.37
CA LEU A 422 -27.08 -13.95 12.50
C LEU A 422 -26.26 -14.18 13.78
N GLY A 423 -25.88 -15.43 14.07
CA GLY A 423 -25.05 -15.79 15.22
C GLY A 423 -23.67 -15.10 15.22
N ILE A 424 -22.99 -15.07 14.06
CA ILE A 424 -21.70 -14.38 13.89
C ILE A 424 -21.87 -12.88 14.09
N GLY A 425 -22.93 -12.28 13.54
CA GLY A 425 -23.24 -10.86 13.73
C GLY A 425 -23.36 -10.51 15.20
N VAL A 426 -24.11 -11.30 15.96
CA VAL A 426 -24.30 -11.12 17.41
C VAL A 426 -23.01 -11.33 18.21
N ALA A 427 -22.24 -12.37 17.88
CA ALA A 427 -20.99 -12.66 18.56
C ALA A 427 -19.94 -11.55 18.38
N LEU A 428 -19.92 -10.91 17.19
CA LEU A 428 -18.99 -9.85 16.86
C LEU A 428 -19.45 -8.46 17.31
N GLU A 429 -20.75 -8.25 17.57
CA GLU A 429 -21.32 -6.94 17.88
C GLU A 429 -20.63 -6.24 19.05
N GLY A 430 -20.34 -6.97 20.13
CA GLY A 430 -19.73 -6.41 21.34
C GLY A 430 -18.24 -6.10 21.22
N ARG A 431 -17.54 -6.64 20.21
CA ARG A 431 -16.09 -6.46 20.04
C ARG A 431 -15.72 -5.64 18.82
N ARG A 432 -16.45 -5.81 17.71
CA ARG A 432 -16.12 -5.24 16.41
C ARG A 432 -17.36 -4.99 15.56
N LEU A 433 -18.08 -3.93 15.90
CA LEU A 433 -19.36 -3.55 15.27
C LEU A 433 -19.27 -3.42 13.74
N ALA A 434 -18.12 -2.99 13.20
CA ALA A 434 -17.90 -2.90 11.74
C ALA A 434 -17.90 -4.27 11.03
N LEU A 435 -17.39 -5.35 11.66
CA LEU A 435 -17.43 -6.69 11.07
C LEU A 435 -18.80 -7.35 11.23
N ALA A 436 -19.53 -7.02 12.29
CA ALA A 436 -20.82 -7.62 12.62
C ALA A 436 -21.93 -7.26 11.63
N ARG A 437 -21.90 -6.05 11.05
CA ARG A 437 -22.99 -5.51 10.21
C ARG A 437 -23.26 -6.33 8.95
N PRO A 438 -22.28 -6.64 8.07
CA PRO A 438 -22.59 -7.30 6.80
C PRO A 438 -23.23 -8.68 6.91
N PRO A 439 -22.75 -9.64 7.74
CA PRO A 439 -23.43 -10.93 7.87
C PRO A 439 -24.83 -10.77 8.44
N ALA A 440 -25.03 -9.87 9.41
CA ALA A 440 -26.36 -9.62 9.99
C ALA A 440 -27.35 -9.02 8.97
N LEU A 441 -26.89 -8.16 8.06
CA LEU A 441 -27.70 -7.61 6.96
C LEU A 441 -28.01 -8.65 5.87
N LEU A 442 -27.10 -9.59 5.62
CA LEU A 442 -27.28 -10.63 4.61
C LEU A 442 -28.13 -11.82 5.11
N ALA A 443 -28.17 -12.08 6.43
CA ALA A 443 -29.00 -13.12 7.02
C ALA A 443 -30.48 -13.08 6.57
N PRO A 444 -31.22 -11.94 6.66
CA PRO A 444 -32.61 -11.88 6.20
C PRO A 444 -32.75 -12.06 4.68
N LEU A 445 -31.78 -11.61 3.88
CA LEU A 445 -31.78 -11.81 2.43
C LEU A 445 -31.66 -13.30 2.08
N LEU A 446 -30.73 -14.02 2.73
CA LEU A 446 -30.59 -15.47 2.57
C LEU A 446 -31.83 -16.23 3.03
N ALA A 447 -32.42 -15.82 4.16
CA ALA A 447 -33.68 -16.39 4.67
C ALA A 447 -34.83 -16.17 3.68
N GLY A 448 -34.93 -14.99 3.06
CA GLY A 448 -35.94 -14.70 2.03
C GLY A 448 -35.79 -15.58 0.79
N VAL A 449 -34.56 -15.77 0.30
CA VAL A 449 -34.28 -16.67 -0.84
C VAL A 449 -34.62 -18.12 -0.50
N ALA A 450 -34.26 -18.57 0.70
CA ALA A 450 -34.60 -19.91 1.19
C ALA A 450 -36.11 -20.11 1.35
N LEU A 451 -36.84 -19.11 1.86
CA LEU A 451 -38.30 -19.14 2.01
C LEU A 451 -39.00 -19.24 0.65
N LEU A 452 -38.65 -18.39 -0.30
CA LEU A 452 -39.22 -18.42 -1.65
C LEU A 452 -39.01 -19.77 -2.33
N SER A 453 -37.83 -20.37 -2.15
CA SER A 453 -37.52 -21.69 -2.70
C SER A 453 -38.30 -22.80 -1.98
N ALA A 454 -38.49 -22.68 -0.67
CA ALA A 454 -39.25 -23.65 0.12
C ALA A 454 -40.74 -23.67 -0.26
N LEU A 455 -41.35 -22.51 -0.55
CA LEU A 455 -42.78 -22.41 -0.92
C LEU A 455 -43.17 -23.17 -2.21
N ILE A 456 -42.19 -23.56 -3.04
CA ILE A 456 -42.42 -24.25 -4.31
C ILE A 456 -42.59 -25.77 -4.10
N ASP A 457 -41.92 -26.37 -3.11
CA ASP A 457 -41.88 -27.81 -2.89
C ASP A 457 -42.22 -28.18 -1.43
N PRO A 458 -43.28 -28.99 -1.18
CA PRO A 458 -43.68 -29.36 0.16
C PRO A 458 -42.62 -30.17 0.93
N GLU A 459 -41.77 -30.94 0.24
CA GLU A 459 -40.67 -31.68 0.90
C GLU A 459 -39.61 -30.72 1.41
N VAL A 460 -39.21 -29.75 0.58
CA VAL A 460 -38.27 -28.68 0.94
C VAL A 460 -38.83 -27.80 2.05
N THR A 461 -40.15 -27.55 2.04
CA THR A 461 -40.83 -26.81 3.11
C THR A 461 -40.64 -27.50 4.46
N ARG A 462 -40.82 -28.82 4.54
CA ARG A 462 -40.69 -29.58 5.80
C ARG A 462 -39.30 -29.46 6.41
N THR A 463 -38.24 -29.46 5.59
CA THR A 463 -36.86 -29.36 6.08
C THR A 463 -36.43 -27.91 6.36
N THR A 464 -36.91 -26.95 5.58
CA THR A 464 -36.43 -25.55 5.62
C THR A 464 -37.21 -24.70 6.63
N MET A 465 -38.51 -24.92 6.77
CA MET A 465 -39.37 -24.10 7.63
C MET A 465 -38.96 -24.08 9.11
N PRO A 466 -38.58 -25.20 9.77
CA PRO A 466 -38.13 -25.15 11.15
C PRO A 466 -36.85 -24.29 11.34
N LEU A 467 -35.95 -24.27 10.36
CA LEU A 467 -34.76 -23.41 10.39
C LEU A 467 -35.14 -21.92 10.26
N LEU A 468 -36.09 -21.60 9.37
CA LEU A 468 -36.57 -20.24 9.18
C LEU A 468 -37.35 -19.72 10.40
N VAL A 469 -38.19 -20.56 11.01
CA VAL A 469 -38.89 -20.23 12.27
C VAL A 469 -37.88 -20.02 13.39
N GLY A 470 -36.88 -20.89 13.51
CA GLY A 470 -35.78 -20.74 14.46
C GLY A 470 -35.00 -19.43 14.26
N LEU A 471 -34.78 -19.03 13.00
CA LEU A 471 -34.13 -17.75 12.66
C LEU A 471 -34.97 -16.55 13.08
N GLY A 472 -36.28 -16.57 12.80
CA GLY A 472 -37.21 -15.52 13.21
C GLY A 472 -37.28 -15.37 14.73
N ALA A 473 -37.41 -16.50 15.45
CA ALA A 473 -37.41 -16.52 16.91
C ALA A 473 -36.08 -16.01 17.50
N ALA A 474 -34.94 -16.44 16.94
CA ALA A 474 -33.63 -15.96 17.36
C ALA A 474 -33.48 -14.45 17.13
N ALA A 475 -33.89 -13.94 15.97
CA ALA A 475 -33.87 -12.52 15.67
C ALA A 475 -34.73 -11.71 16.65
N PHE A 476 -35.94 -12.18 16.95
CA PHE A 476 -36.85 -11.57 17.92
C PHE A 476 -36.24 -11.49 19.32
N VAL A 477 -35.71 -12.60 19.84
CA VAL A 477 -35.05 -12.65 21.17
C VAL A 477 -33.84 -11.71 21.23
N LEU A 478 -33.09 -11.58 20.14
CA LEU A 478 -31.94 -10.67 20.07
C LEU A 478 -32.37 -9.20 20.11
N VAL A 479 -33.46 -8.85 19.43
CA VAL A 479 -34.04 -7.50 19.47
C VAL A 479 -34.56 -7.18 20.87
N GLU A 480 -35.31 -8.08 21.51
CA GLU A 480 -35.80 -7.89 22.89
C GLU A 480 -34.66 -7.72 23.90
N ARG A 481 -33.56 -8.45 23.74
CA ARG A 481 -32.37 -8.31 24.61
C ARG A 481 -31.55 -7.05 24.34
N GLY A 482 -32.04 -6.15 23.49
CA GLY A 482 -31.35 -4.92 23.12
C GLY A 482 -30.06 -5.13 22.33
N ARG A 483 -29.83 -6.33 21.78
CA ARG A 483 -28.76 -6.62 20.83
C ARG A 483 -29.17 -6.13 19.43
N MET A 484 -28.24 -6.07 18.49
CA MET A 484 -28.37 -5.38 17.20
C MET A 484 -28.29 -3.83 17.27
N ALA A 485 -27.25 -3.34 17.96
CA ALA A 485 -26.64 -1.99 17.93
C ALA A 485 -26.93 -1.20 16.65
N TRP A 486 -26.67 -1.92 15.57
CA TRP A 486 -26.59 -1.40 14.21
C TRP A 486 -27.96 -1.12 13.57
N VAL A 487 -29.06 -1.66 14.10
CA VAL A 487 -30.43 -1.39 13.60
C VAL A 487 -30.88 0.03 14.01
N GLY A 488 -30.23 0.63 15.01
CA GLY A 488 -30.49 2.02 15.41
C GLY A 488 -31.93 2.23 15.90
N SER A 489 -32.52 3.38 15.58
CA SER A 489 -33.89 3.73 15.97
C SER A 489 -34.97 2.84 15.35
N TRP A 490 -34.65 2.10 14.29
CA TRP A 490 -35.58 1.18 13.62
C TRP A 490 -35.89 -0.07 14.44
N ARG A 491 -35.21 -0.29 15.58
CA ARG A 491 -35.44 -1.45 16.46
C ARG A 491 -36.90 -1.60 16.87
N HIS A 492 -37.59 -0.50 17.18
CA HIS A 492 -39.00 -0.56 17.57
C HIS A 492 -39.90 -0.97 16.42
N ALA A 493 -39.62 -0.50 15.20
CA ALA A 493 -40.41 -0.87 14.01
C ALA A 493 -40.19 -2.32 13.54
N VAL A 494 -39.10 -2.97 13.95
CA VAL A 494 -38.84 -4.39 13.68
C VAL A 494 -39.44 -5.30 14.75
N ALA A 495 -39.63 -4.79 15.97
CA ALA A 495 -40.23 -5.53 17.08
C ALA A 495 -41.77 -5.54 17.04
N THR A 496 -42.37 -4.47 16.52
CA THR A 496 -43.82 -4.35 16.25
C THR A 496 -44.16 -4.94 14.90
#